data_AF-A0A1Z4QFU3-F1
#
_entry.id   AF-A0A1Z4QFU3-F1
#
_cell.length_a   1.000
_cell.length_b   1.000
_cell.length_c   1.000
_cell.angle_alpha   90.00
_cell.angle_beta   90.00
_cell.angle_gamma   90.00
#
_symmetry.space_group_name_H-M   'P 1'
#
loop_
_entity.id
_entity.type
_entity.pdbx_description
1 polymer ?
#
loop_
_entity_poly.entity_id
_entity_poly.type
_entity_poly.pdbx_seq_one_letter_code
_entity_poly.pdbx_strand_id
1 'polypeptide(L)'
;MKINLTKRLFVLTSILTLVLLLPDIALSAPVPLDVNSGVILAQSAKYSSAFSELNLTPQHRQQLQAVRHRRDIEIQAVLTSSQRSKFAHNLKLGKSFNQSLETLNLKPEQRDLVRTILQLSNLKMKAISSRFPVYKAQK
;
A
#
# COMPACT_ATOMS: atom_id res chain seq x y z
N MET A 1 26.26 -24.43 -7.24
CA MET A 1 25.60 -23.49 -8.16
C MET A 1 26.40 -22.18 -8.19
N LYS A 2 27.25 -21.97 -9.21
CA LYS A 2 28.13 -20.79 -9.34
C LYS A 2 27.32 -19.61 -9.86
N ILE A 3 27.08 -18.61 -9.02
CA ILE A 3 26.36 -17.38 -9.40
C ILE A 3 27.40 -16.40 -9.94
N ASN A 4 27.22 -15.98 -11.20
CA ASN A 4 28.12 -15.06 -11.90
C ASN A 4 27.93 -13.62 -11.38
N LEU A 5 28.74 -13.24 -10.38
CA LEU A 5 28.79 -11.93 -9.72
C LEU A 5 28.80 -10.75 -10.72
N THR A 6 29.48 -10.93 -11.85
CA THR A 6 29.62 -9.94 -12.92
C THR A 6 28.28 -9.54 -13.55
N LYS A 7 27.31 -10.47 -13.64
CA LYS A 7 25.97 -10.17 -14.17
C LYS A 7 25.14 -9.33 -13.20
N ARG A 8 25.35 -9.48 -11.89
CA ARG A 8 24.66 -8.67 -10.86
C ARG A 8 25.21 -7.25 -10.81
N LEU A 9 26.51 -7.07 -11.03
CA LEU A 9 27.16 -5.76 -11.06
C LEU A 9 26.69 -4.92 -12.26
N PHE A 10 26.44 -5.58 -13.40
CA PHE A 10 25.92 -4.92 -14.62
C PHE A 10 24.48 -4.42 -14.46
N VAL A 11 23.63 -5.18 -13.74
CA VAL A 11 22.24 -4.75 -13.45
C VAL A 11 22.22 -3.52 -12.52
N LEU A 12 23.10 -3.46 -11.52
CA LEU A 12 23.17 -2.35 -10.57
C LEU A 12 23.62 -1.04 -11.24
N THR A 13 24.58 -1.11 -12.17
CA THR A 13 25.09 0.07 -12.88
C THR A 13 24.07 0.65 -13.84
N SER A 14 23.27 -0.18 -14.51
CA SER A 14 22.20 0.29 -15.41
C SER A 14 21.05 1.02 -14.71
N ILE A 15 20.78 0.71 -13.43
CA ILE A 15 19.72 1.38 -12.66
C ILE A 15 20.19 2.78 -12.21
N LEU A 16 21.47 2.92 -11.85
CA LEU A 16 22.02 4.17 -11.36
C LEU A 16 22.03 5.28 -12.42
N THR A 17 22.30 4.93 -13.69
CA THR A 17 22.30 5.89 -14.80
C THR A 17 20.90 6.39 -15.19
N LEU A 18 19.85 5.60 -14.93
CA LEU A 18 18.47 5.99 -15.26
C LEU A 18 17.92 7.08 -14.32
N VAL A 19 18.41 7.15 -13.07
CA VAL A 19 17.98 8.15 -12.08
C VAL A 19 18.61 9.52 -12.33
N LEU A 20 19.81 9.56 -12.93
CA LEU A 20 20.54 10.81 -13.22
C LEU A 20 20.06 11.54 -14.50
N LEU A 21 19.25 10.89 -15.33
CA LEU A 21 18.82 11.42 -16.63
C LEU A 21 17.41 12.04 -16.64
N LEU A 22 16.82 12.28 -15.47
CA LEU A 22 15.54 12.98 -15.38
C LEU A 22 15.79 14.51 -15.45
N PRO A 23 15.25 15.22 -16.45
CA PRO A 23 15.35 16.67 -16.51
C PRO A 23 14.58 17.30 -15.34
N ASP A 24 15.21 18.26 -14.65
CA ASP A 24 14.57 19.10 -13.63
C ASP A 24 13.39 19.84 -14.26
N ILE A 25 12.17 19.42 -13.91
CA ILE A 25 10.96 20.15 -14.32
C ILE A 25 10.82 21.35 -13.38
N ALA A 26 10.99 22.54 -13.94
CA ALA A 26 10.84 23.81 -13.23
C ALA A 26 9.45 23.96 -12.61
N LEU A 27 9.44 24.53 -11.41
CA LEU A 27 8.33 24.82 -10.52
C LEU A 27 7.29 25.75 -11.19
N SER A 28 6.08 25.24 -11.45
CA SER A 28 4.95 26.07 -11.90
C SER A 28 4.40 26.87 -10.71
N ALA A 29 4.35 28.19 -10.86
CA ALA A 29 3.72 29.11 -9.90
C ALA A 29 2.21 28.81 -9.72
N PRO A 30 1.63 29.08 -8.53
CA PRO A 30 0.22 28.80 -8.27
C PRO A 30 -0.67 29.88 -8.91
N VAL A 31 -1.63 29.46 -9.74
CA VAL A 31 -2.73 30.29 -10.23
C VAL A 31 -3.73 30.51 -9.08
N PRO A 32 -4.13 31.76 -8.77
CA PRO A 32 -5.15 32.00 -7.76
C PRO A 32 -6.52 31.57 -8.31
N LEU A 33 -7.08 30.50 -7.76
CA LEU A 33 -8.46 30.09 -8.00
C LEU A 33 -9.36 30.75 -6.96
N ASP A 34 -10.29 31.55 -7.44
CA ASP A 34 -11.35 32.20 -6.69
C ASP A 34 -12.24 31.13 -6.02
N VAL A 35 -12.34 31.22 -4.69
CA VAL A 35 -12.91 30.19 -3.82
C VAL A 35 -14.38 30.53 -3.55
N ASN A 36 -15.27 30.06 -4.43
CA ASN A 36 -16.67 29.90 -4.03
C ASN A 36 -16.81 28.52 -3.38
N SER A 37 -16.80 28.51 -2.04
CA SER A 37 -16.85 27.34 -1.19
C SER A 37 -18.16 26.54 -1.37
N GLY A 38 -18.18 25.65 -2.36
CA GLY A 38 -19.06 24.49 -2.41
C GLY A 38 -18.25 23.27 -1.99
N VAL A 39 -18.42 22.82 -0.75
CA VAL A 39 -17.80 21.58 -0.25
C VAL A 39 -18.33 20.40 -1.08
N ILE A 40 -17.59 19.96 -2.09
CA ILE A 40 -17.88 18.72 -2.81
C ILE A 40 -17.28 17.56 -2.01
N LEU A 41 -18.09 16.99 -1.12
CA LEU A 41 -17.81 15.69 -0.51
C LEU A 41 -18.03 14.60 -1.57
N ALA A 42 -16.95 14.16 -2.21
CA ALA A 42 -16.98 12.96 -3.03
C ALA A 42 -17.22 11.73 -2.12
N GLN A 43 -18.47 11.29 -2.02
CA GLN A 43 -18.84 10.02 -1.40
C GLN A 43 -18.35 8.88 -2.30
N SER A 44 -17.10 8.46 -2.12
CA SER A 44 -16.60 7.22 -2.73
C SER A 44 -17.32 6.03 -2.11
N ALA A 45 -17.85 5.17 -2.99
CA ALA A 45 -18.65 4.00 -2.71
C ALA A 45 -18.27 3.22 -1.44
N LYS A 46 -19.30 2.85 -0.67
CA LYS A 46 -19.29 1.94 0.47
C LYS A 46 -18.51 0.65 0.16
N TYR A 47 -17.27 0.60 0.60
CA TYR A 47 -16.55 -0.64 0.86
C TYR A 47 -16.13 -0.69 2.33
N SER A 48 -16.30 -1.86 2.94
CA SER A 48 -15.77 -2.32 4.23
C SER A 48 -16.68 -2.19 5.45
N SER A 49 -17.39 -3.30 5.67
CA SER A 49 -17.65 -3.88 6.99
C SER A 49 -16.40 -3.87 7.90
N ALA A 50 -16.65 -3.77 9.20
CA ALA A 50 -15.73 -3.89 10.35
C ALA A 50 -14.83 -2.71 10.77
N PHE A 51 -14.74 -1.59 10.04
CA PHE A 51 -14.03 -0.37 10.52
C PHE A 51 -14.90 0.89 10.58
N SER A 52 -16.19 0.80 10.24
CA SER A 52 -17.11 1.94 10.22
C SER A 52 -17.60 2.39 11.61
N GLU A 53 -17.34 1.63 12.67
CA GLU A 53 -17.81 1.99 14.03
C GLU A 53 -16.79 2.74 14.89
N LEU A 54 -15.56 2.91 14.41
CA LEU A 54 -14.62 3.84 15.04
C LEU A 54 -14.69 5.16 14.28
N ASN A 55 -15.05 6.23 15.00
CA ASN A 55 -14.97 7.61 14.51
C ASN A 55 -13.49 8.00 14.34
N LEU A 56 -12.82 7.42 13.34
CA LEU A 56 -11.43 7.73 13.01
C LEU A 56 -11.38 9.15 12.41
N THR A 57 -10.42 9.95 12.87
CA THR A 57 -10.15 11.25 12.24
C THR A 57 -9.70 11.03 10.78
N PRO A 58 -9.90 12.00 9.87
CA PRO A 58 -9.41 11.90 8.50
C PRO A 58 -7.91 11.56 8.43
N GLN A 59 -7.11 12.20 9.29
CA GLN A 59 -5.67 11.95 9.40
C GLN A 59 -5.35 10.50 9.82
N HIS A 60 -6.07 9.96 10.80
CA HIS A 60 -5.91 8.56 11.23
C HIS A 60 -6.22 7.59 10.08
N ARG A 61 -7.34 7.81 9.36
CA ARG A 61 -7.69 6.99 8.18
C ARG A 61 -6.61 7.04 7.12
N GLN A 62 -6.10 8.23 6.80
CA GLN A 62 -5.07 8.41 5.79
C GLN A 62 -3.79 7.65 6.14
N GLN A 63 -3.35 7.71 7.40
CA GLN A 63 -2.16 6.98 7.85
C GLN A 63 -2.36 5.46 7.78
N LEU A 64 -3.52 4.95 8.18
CA LEU A 64 -3.81 3.52 8.05
C LEU A 64 -3.87 3.07 6.58
N GLN A 65 -4.45 3.88 5.70
CA GLN A 65 -4.50 3.58 4.26
C GLN A 65 -3.10 3.59 3.64
N ALA A 66 -2.24 4.53 4.03
CA ALA A 66 -0.85 4.55 3.57
C ALA A 66 -0.10 3.26 3.96
N VAL A 67 -0.30 2.76 5.19
CA VAL A 67 0.30 1.49 5.63
C VAL A 67 -0.25 0.31 4.83
N ARG A 68 -1.57 0.25 4.60
CA ARG A 68 -2.20 -0.80 3.79
C ARG A 68 -1.67 -0.80 2.35
N HIS A 69 -1.60 0.37 1.72
CA HIS A 69 -1.09 0.52 0.37
C HIS A 69 0.38 0.08 0.26
N ARG A 70 1.21 0.48 1.23
CA ARG A 70 2.61 0.05 1.28
C ARG A 70 2.73 -1.47 1.41
N ARG A 71 1.96 -2.07 2.31
CA ARG A 71 1.87 -3.53 2.49
C ARG A 71 1.47 -4.23 1.19
N ASP A 72 0.50 -3.69 0.46
CA ASP A 72 0.07 -4.25 -0.83
C ASP A 72 1.21 -4.25 -1.85
N ILE A 73 1.93 -3.13 -2.00
CA ILE A 73 3.09 -3.03 -2.90
C ILE A 73 4.17 -4.06 -2.54
N GLU A 74 4.53 -4.16 -1.25
CA GLU A 74 5.56 -5.08 -0.79
C GLU A 74 5.16 -6.54 -1.02
N ILE A 75 3.90 -6.89 -0.77
CA ILE A 75 3.38 -8.24 -1.06
C ILE A 75 3.41 -8.50 -2.56
N GLN A 76 2.94 -7.56 -3.41
CA GLN A 76 3.01 -7.70 -4.86
C GLN A 76 4.45 -7.95 -5.32
N ALA A 77 5.44 -7.27 -4.77
CA ALA A 77 6.85 -7.47 -5.10
C ALA A 77 7.35 -8.89 -4.83
N VAL A 78 6.83 -9.57 -3.80
CA VAL A 78 7.17 -10.97 -3.46
C VAL A 78 6.50 -11.98 -4.41
N LEU A 79 5.33 -11.65 -4.96
CA LEU A 79 4.56 -12.53 -5.84
C LEU A 79 5.11 -12.58 -7.26
N THR A 80 5.01 -13.75 -7.89
CA THR A 80 5.25 -13.92 -9.33
C THR A 80 4.11 -13.33 -10.15
N SER A 81 4.35 -13.03 -11.43
CA SER A 81 3.31 -12.45 -12.31
C SER A 81 2.01 -13.26 -12.36
N SER A 82 2.11 -14.60 -12.39
CA SER A 82 0.94 -15.50 -12.36
C SER A 82 0.19 -15.41 -11.02
N GLN A 83 0.92 -15.41 -9.89
CA GLN A 83 0.32 -15.23 -8.56
C GLN A 83 -0.37 -13.87 -8.43
N ARG A 84 0.22 -12.79 -8.97
CA ARG A 84 -0.39 -11.44 -8.97
C ARG A 84 -1.71 -11.41 -9.74
N SER A 85 -1.76 -12.05 -10.91
CA SER A 85 -2.99 -12.13 -11.71
C SER A 85 -4.09 -12.88 -10.96
N LYS A 86 -3.78 -14.06 -10.39
CA LYS A 86 -4.73 -14.83 -9.58
C LYS A 86 -5.19 -14.05 -8.34
N PHE A 87 -4.27 -13.35 -7.69
CA PHE A 87 -4.55 -12.50 -6.55
C PHE A 87 -5.54 -11.36 -6.90
N ALA A 88 -5.27 -10.60 -7.96
CA ALA A 88 -6.14 -9.53 -8.42
C ALA A 88 -7.52 -10.06 -8.86
N HIS A 89 -7.56 -11.21 -9.52
CA HIS A 89 -8.81 -11.87 -9.89
C HIS A 89 -9.66 -12.21 -8.65
N ASN A 90 -9.06 -12.82 -7.63
CA ASN A 90 -9.75 -13.14 -6.38
C ASN A 90 -10.31 -11.92 -5.65
N LEU A 91 -9.56 -10.81 -5.63
CA LEU A 91 -10.05 -9.54 -5.08
C LEU A 91 -11.27 -9.01 -5.87
N LYS A 92 -11.26 -9.10 -7.20
CA LYS A 92 -12.40 -8.73 -8.04
C LYS A 92 -13.63 -9.61 -7.79
N LEU A 93 -13.41 -10.88 -7.42
CA LEU A 93 -14.47 -11.80 -7.01
C LEU A 93 -14.97 -11.56 -5.56
N GLY A 94 -14.50 -10.51 -4.89
CA GLY A 94 -14.95 -10.14 -3.55
C GLY A 94 -14.30 -10.95 -2.42
N LYS A 95 -13.29 -11.78 -2.70
CA LYS A 95 -12.51 -12.42 -1.63
C LYS A 95 -11.75 -11.35 -0.86
N SER A 96 -11.62 -11.53 0.46
CA SER A 96 -10.81 -10.64 1.28
C SER A 96 -9.34 -10.70 0.87
N PHE A 97 -8.55 -9.72 1.31
CA PHE A 97 -7.11 -9.69 1.05
C PHE A 97 -6.42 -10.99 1.52
N ASN A 98 -6.70 -11.44 2.74
CA ASN A 98 -6.11 -12.66 3.31
C ASN A 98 -6.58 -13.91 2.59
N GLN A 99 -7.89 -14.02 2.31
CA GLN A 99 -8.43 -15.14 1.53
C GLN A 99 -7.80 -15.22 0.14
N SER A 100 -7.59 -14.07 -0.49
CA SER A 100 -6.95 -14.00 -1.81
C SER A 100 -5.50 -14.49 -1.77
N LEU A 101 -4.75 -14.20 -0.69
CA LEU A 101 -3.40 -14.72 -0.49
C LEU A 101 -3.36 -16.22 -0.21
N GLU A 102 -4.28 -16.73 0.61
CA GLU A 102 -4.34 -18.15 0.97
C GLU A 102 -4.58 -19.07 -0.22
N THR A 103 -5.27 -18.57 -1.26
CA THR A 103 -5.48 -19.32 -2.51
C THR A 103 -4.26 -19.38 -3.43
N LEU A 104 -3.20 -18.64 -3.11
CA LEU A 104 -1.95 -18.65 -3.88
C LEU A 104 -1.08 -19.81 -3.40
N ASN A 105 -0.54 -20.57 -4.36
CA ASN A 105 0.49 -21.57 -4.08
C ASN A 105 1.84 -20.87 -3.88
N LEU A 106 2.05 -20.32 -2.68
CA LEU A 106 3.26 -19.59 -2.31
C LEU A 106 4.36 -20.57 -1.90
N LYS A 107 5.58 -20.34 -2.39
CA LYS A 107 6.77 -21.07 -1.91
C LYS A 107 7.03 -20.77 -0.43
N PRO A 108 7.70 -21.66 0.33
CA PRO A 108 7.99 -21.43 1.74
C PRO A 108 8.61 -20.06 2.02
N GLU A 109 9.58 -19.64 1.22
CA GLU A 109 10.27 -18.36 1.39
C GLU A 109 9.34 -17.17 1.12
N GLN A 110 8.46 -17.29 0.10
CA GLN A 110 7.45 -16.27 -0.18
C GLN A 110 6.43 -16.17 0.96
N ARG A 111 6.03 -17.29 1.57
CA ARG A 111 5.09 -17.31 2.69
C ARG A 111 5.67 -16.59 3.90
N ASP A 112 6.94 -16.83 4.21
CA ASP A 112 7.61 -16.15 5.32
C ASP A 112 7.74 -14.65 5.08
N LEU A 113 8.16 -14.23 3.88
CA LEU A 113 8.21 -12.81 3.52
C LEU A 113 6.83 -12.14 3.63
N VAL A 114 5.79 -12.76 3.08
CA VAL A 114 4.41 -12.24 3.16
C VAL A 114 3.95 -12.14 4.62
N ARG A 115 4.25 -13.14 5.45
CA ARG A 115 3.93 -13.13 6.88
C ARG A 115 4.63 -11.98 7.60
N THR A 116 5.92 -11.78 7.35
CA THR A 116 6.69 -10.68 7.95
C THR A 116 6.13 -9.32 7.54
N ILE A 117 5.80 -9.13 6.26
CA ILE A 117 5.19 -7.89 5.76
C ILE A 117 3.84 -7.63 6.46
N LEU A 118 3.01 -8.66 6.61
CA LEU A 118 1.73 -8.57 7.33
C LEU A 118 1.93 -8.20 8.81
N GLN A 119 2.86 -8.85 9.50
CA GLN A 119 3.16 -8.57 10.91
C GLN A 119 3.67 -7.14 11.11
N LEU A 120 4.63 -6.69 10.28
CA LEU A 120 5.16 -5.34 10.33
C LEU A 120 4.06 -4.30 10.07
N SER A 121 3.21 -4.52 9.06
CA SER A 121 2.07 -3.66 8.76
C SER A 121 1.12 -3.57 9.95
N ASN A 122 0.78 -4.70 10.58
CA ASN A 122 -0.10 -4.73 11.75
C ASN A 122 0.50 -3.98 12.94
N LEU A 123 1.80 -4.12 13.19
CA LEU A 123 2.51 -3.36 14.22
C LEU A 123 2.46 -1.86 13.94
N LYS A 124 2.72 -1.43 12.70
CA LYS A 124 2.60 -0.03 12.30
C LYS A 124 1.18 0.51 12.48
N MET A 125 0.17 -0.24 12.06
CA MET A 125 -1.23 0.14 12.26
C MET A 125 -1.58 0.25 13.75
N LYS A 126 -1.11 -0.67 14.59
CA LYS A 126 -1.29 -0.61 16.05
C LYS A 126 -0.64 0.64 16.66
N ALA A 127 0.59 0.96 16.24
CA ALA A 127 1.31 2.15 16.68
C ALA A 127 0.68 3.46 16.22
N ILE A 128 0.09 3.48 15.02
CA ILE A 128 -0.72 4.61 14.54
C ILE A 128 -1.94 4.76 15.43
N SER A 129 -2.72 3.69 15.61
CA SER A 129 -3.95 3.73 16.40
C SER A 129 -3.72 4.06 17.87
N SER A 130 -2.56 3.73 18.46
CA SER A 130 -2.25 4.14 19.84
C SER A 130 -1.96 5.64 19.98
N ARG A 131 -1.61 6.34 18.89
CA ARG A 131 -1.34 7.79 18.90
C ARG A 131 -2.61 8.62 18.77
N PHE A 132 -3.69 8.03 18.26
CA PHE A 132 -5.00 8.67 18.17
C PHE A 132 -5.86 8.18 19.33
N PRO A 133 -6.01 8.97 20.42
CA PRO A 133 -6.98 8.62 21.46
C PRO A 133 -8.37 8.53 20.80
N VAL A 134 -9.06 7.42 21.04
CA VAL A 134 -10.44 7.25 20.60
C VAL A 134 -11.26 8.31 21.32
N TYR A 135 -11.64 9.38 20.61
CA TYR A 135 -12.64 10.30 21.12
C TYR A 135 -13.95 9.52 21.20
N LYS A 136 -14.31 9.10 22.41
CA LYS A 136 -15.68 8.68 22.70
C LYS A 136 -16.55 9.89 22.42
N ALA A 137 -17.34 9.83 21.36
CA ALA A 137 -18.39 10.82 21.13
C ALA A 137 -19.25 10.84 22.41
N GLN A 138 -19.26 11.98 23.11
CA GLN A 138 -20.17 12.20 24.22
C GLN A 138 -21.59 12.14 23.65
N LYS A 139 -22.43 11.35 24.33
CA LYS A 139 -23.83 11.11 24.00
C LYS A 139 -24.67 12.33 24.33
#